data_AF-A0A6I6ACP9-F1
#
_entry.id   AF-A0A6I6ACP9-F1
#
_cell.length_a   1.000
_cell.length_b   1.000
_cell.length_c   1.000
_cell.angle_alpha   90.00
_cell.angle_beta   90.00
_cell.angle_gamma   90.00
#
_symmetry.space_group_name_H-M   'P 1'
#
loop_
_entity.id
_entity.type
_entity.pdbx_description
1 polymer ?
#
loop_
_entity_poly.entity_id
_entity_poly.type
_entity_poly.pdbx_seq_one_letter_code
_entity_poly.pdbx_strand_id
1 'polypeptide(L)'
;MKPQPAYFYLASLLLTCNIPFSPVWGDSDTQTVKTVRPEIRSLTKTGQVRELITPAAMTHETGVGYVARLKIPHEADSKSRSTCILLEDGQPLPHPHALHKLIRETGKGHYSHWTPTTLYFSASDSSDPRTNGRKYELVCPETYTEQSAQFVLTDADSLISFPDISGKRVQPVKLVWENRDPQQSIQLNWKRQGAPDLSSQQAMLASILKPGMTDEEKSLAIWKFLVDWRYHFYPAEPGDEVHDPVKFLNVYGYGFCDDCASNFAVLARKAGVRSRTWGLSGHVVAEAFYDGKWHMFDPDHEVFYRNDQGVIASVEELAQHPELITKTPLDPIGSPSQAIARLYTTTADNQPSERKPAIRDSNLAPTLEPGDRLEFDYIAAEYIHRRNMPNEEQPPVAGNGTLKRSITKLESLKQPHPHQRDWHFTWPYVLLKGALELKLAPGQSAPTISVSSNGTSWTPLETTLKVEKLTVSLDAWIKQHPTAVYGFYLRCENTNGDDPAASVAKLNSELLFQFAPRALAHMQNKNNHFEMKLSPQLPVNSQGLAVQLEWKVVE
;
A
#
# COMPACT_ATOMS: atom_id res chain seq x y z
N MET A 1 -30.82 -3.24 63.29
CA MET A 1 -29.77 -2.48 62.57
C MET A 1 -28.43 -3.15 62.81
N LYS A 2 -27.93 -3.85 61.78
CA LYS A 2 -26.56 -4.38 61.66
C LYS A 2 -26.18 -4.23 60.18
N PRO A 3 -24.95 -3.85 59.83
CA PRO A 3 -24.61 -3.41 58.47
C PRO A 3 -24.31 -4.60 57.55
N GLN A 4 -24.67 -4.46 56.27
CA GLN A 4 -24.32 -5.37 55.17
C GLN A 4 -22.83 -5.24 54.82
N PRO A 5 -22.17 -6.31 54.33
CA PRO A 5 -20.81 -6.22 53.82
C PRO A 5 -20.81 -5.67 52.38
N ALA A 6 -19.85 -4.78 52.11
CA ALA A 6 -19.61 -4.19 50.80
C ALA A 6 -18.94 -5.21 49.86
N TYR A 7 -19.48 -5.32 48.64
CA TYR A 7 -18.85 -6.02 47.52
C TYR A 7 -17.71 -5.15 46.96
N PHE A 8 -16.47 -5.64 47.00
CA PHE A 8 -15.35 -5.06 46.27
C PHE A 8 -15.41 -5.53 44.80
N TYR A 9 -15.66 -4.59 43.88
CA TYR A 9 -15.33 -4.75 42.46
C TYR A 9 -13.81 -4.56 42.30
N LEU A 10 -13.10 -5.60 41.87
CA LEU A 10 -11.73 -5.48 41.37
C LEU A 10 -11.77 -4.76 40.02
N ALA A 11 -11.38 -3.49 40.02
CA ALA A 11 -11.08 -2.75 38.81
C ALA A 11 -9.77 -3.28 38.20
N SER A 12 -9.84 -3.80 36.98
CA SER A 12 -8.66 -4.10 36.17
C SER A 12 -7.89 -2.80 35.91
N LEU A 13 -6.74 -2.64 36.56
CA LEU A 13 -5.78 -1.59 36.23
C LEU A 13 -5.19 -1.90 34.85
N LEU A 14 -5.69 -1.21 33.82
CA LEU A 14 -4.94 -0.96 32.60
C LEU A 14 -3.75 -0.07 32.97
N LEU A 15 -2.55 -0.64 33.10
CA LEU A 15 -1.32 0.14 33.15
C LEU A 15 -1.08 0.75 31.76
N THR A 16 -1.63 1.93 31.50
CA THR A 16 -1.16 2.80 30.43
C THR A 16 0.16 3.41 30.88
N CYS A 17 1.28 2.81 30.50
CA CYS A 17 2.59 3.41 30.70
C CYS A 17 2.76 4.56 29.68
N ASN A 18 2.34 5.77 30.05
CA ASN A 18 2.69 6.99 29.34
C ASN A 18 4.13 7.36 29.72
N ILE A 19 5.11 6.82 29.01
CA ILE A 19 6.48 7.34 29.05
C ILE A 19 6.58 8.38 27.93
N PRO A 20 6.90 9.66 28.23
CA PRO A 20 7.19 10.62 27.18
C PRO A 20 8.43 10.17 26.41
N PHE A 21 8.28 9.97 25.11
CA PHE A 21 9.39 9.80 24.18
C PHE A 21 10.26 11.06 24.23
N SER A 22 11.44 10.97 24.83
CA SER A 22 12.55 11.89 24.56
C SER A 22 13.51 11.18 23.62
N PRO A 23 13.77 11.69 22.41
CA PRO A 23 14.80 11.12 21.55
C PRO A 23 16.16 11.49 22.15
N VAL A 24 16.89 10.49 22.66
CA VAL A 24 18.32 10.63 22.95
C VAL A 24 19.06 10.49 21.63
N TRP A 25 19.33 11.62 20.99
CA TRP A 25 20.26 11.71 19.88
C TRP A 25 21.69 11.62 20.44
N GLY A 26 22.51 10.74 19.87
CA GLY A 26 23.96 10.81 20.06
C GLY A 26 24.50 12.08 19.42
N ASP A 27 25.37 12.78 20.14
CA ASP A 27 25.98 14.04 19.71
C ASP A 27 26.76 13.90 18.40
N SER A 28 26.24 14.53 17.34
CA SER A 28 27.02 15.20 16.30
C SER A 28 26.10 16.19 15.56
N ASP A 29 26.37 17.50 15.76
CA ASP A 29 25.71 18.67 15.15
C ASP A 29 24.18 18.79 15.28
N THR A 30 23.73 19.49 16.33
CA THR A 30 22.35 19.97 16.45
C THR A 30 22.07 21.10 15.43
N GLN A 31 21.91 20.77 14.16
CA GLN A 31 21.12 21.61 13.27
C GLN A 31 19.66 21.55 13.73
N THR A 32 19.11 22.68 14.17
CA THR A 32 17.68 22.80 14.43
C THR A 32 16.92 22.55 13.12
N VAL A 33 16.29 21.37 13.00
CA VAL A 33 15.46 21.02 11.83
C VAL A 33 14.37 22.07 11.67
N LYS A 34 14.31 22.68 10.48
CA LYS A 34 13.34 23.74 10.20
C LYS A 34 11.92 23.16 10.17
N THR A 35 11.02 23.79 10.92
CA THR A 35 9.60 23.41 10.90
C THR A 35 8.82 24.26 9.89
N VAL A 36 8.19 23.61 8.93
CA VAL A 36 7.28 24.22 7.95
C VAL A 36 5.83 23.98 8.41
N ARG A 37 5.02 25.03 8.41
CA ARG A 37 3.58 24.98 8.72
C ARG A 37 2.79 25.49 7.52
N PRO A 38 2.45 24.62 6.56
CA PRO A 38 1.80 25.05 5.32
C PRO A 38 0.41 25.64 5.57
N GLU A 39 0.02 26.60 4.74
CA GLU A 39 -1.36 27.07 4.71
C GLU A 39 -2.29 26.00 4.12
N ILE A 40 -3.45 25.82 4.76
CA ILE A 40 -4.47 24.86 4.32
C ILE A 40 -5.57 25.63 3.59
N ARG A 41 -5.82 25.26 2.35
CA ARG A 41 -6.98 25.70 1.57
C ARG A 41 -8.08 24.68 1.70
N SER A 42 -9.32 25.14 1.88
CA SER A 42 -10.49 24.28 2.06
C SER A 42 -11.57 24.63 1.03
N LEU A 43 -12.18 23.61 0.43
CA LEU A 43 -13.30 23.72 -0.49
C LEU A 43 -14.33 22.65 -0.15
N THR A 44 -15.53 23.06 0.23
CA THR A 44 -16.65 22.13 0.44
C THR A 44 -17.14 21.61 -0.91
N LYS A 45 -17.20 20.30 -1.03
CA LYS A 45 -17.69 19.60 -2.22
C LYS A 45 -18.75 18.59 -1.83
N THR A 46 -19.59 18.26 -2.80
CA THR A 46 -20.51 17.12 -2.72
C THR A 46 -19.98 16.03 -3.63
N GLY A 47 -20.00 14.79 -3.17
CA GLY A 47 -19.67 13.63 -3.99
C GLY A 47 -20.52 12.43 -3.60
N GLN A 48 -20.06 11.25 -3.97
CA GLN A 48 -20.69 9.99 -3.60
C GLN A 48 -19.64 9.07 -2.99
N VAL A 49 -20.01 8.42 -1.90
CA VAL A 49 -19.31 7.26 -1.36
C VAL A 49 -20.00 6.01 -1.88
N ARG A 50 -19.20 5.02 -2.26
CA ARG A 50 -19.66 3.71 -2.71
C ARG A 50 -19.17 2.68 -1.72
N GLU A 51 -20.08 1.88 -1.21
CA GLU A 51 -19.76 0.74 -0.37
C GLU A 51 -20.14 -0.55 -1.08
N LEU A 52 -19.14 -1.40 -1.35
CA LEU A 52 -19.36 -2.76 -1.85
C LEU A 52 -19.92 -3.64 -0.74
N ILE A 53 -21.07 -4.24 -0.99
CA ILE A 53 -21.72 -5.19 -0.09
C ILE A 53 -21.27 -6.59 -0.48
N THR A 54 -20.34 -7.16 0.28
CA THR A 54 -19.84 -8.52 0.04
C THR A 54 -20.85 -9.57 0.52
N PRO A 55 -20.83 -10.80 -0.04
CA PRO A 55 -21.68 -11.89 0.44
C PRO A 55 -21.57 -12.15 1.94
N ALA A 56 -20.37 -12.01 2.53
CA ALA A 56 -20.14 -12.17 3.96
C ALA A 56 -20.85 -11.11 4.82
N ALA A 57 -21.14 -9.93 4.26
CA ALA A 57 -21.90 -8.89 4.94
C ALA A 57 -23.42 -9.12 4.89
N MET A 58 -23.89 -10.09 4.10
CA MET A 58 -25.30 -10.38 3.89
C MET A 58 -25.75 -11.61 4.68
N THR A 59 -26.86 -11.47 5.39
CA THR A 59 -27.54 -12.57 6.07
C THR A 59 -28.94 -12.72 5.48
N HIS A 60 -29.33 -13.96 5.16
CA HIS A 60 -30.72 -14.26 4.82
C HIS A 60 -31.61 -13.86 6.00
N GLU A 61 -32.70 -13.16 5.71
CA GLU A 61 -33.64 -12.73 6.72
C GLU A 61 -34.91 -13.56 6.64
N THR A 62 -35.97 -13.05 6.03
CA THR A 62 -37.26 -13.74 5.88
C THR A 62 -37.72 -13.65 4.42
N GLY A 63 -38.34 -14.71 3.92
CA GLY A 63 -38.83 -14.76 2.54
C GLY A 63 -37.68 -14.58 1.55
N VAL A 64 -37.82 -13.66 0.61
CA VAL A 64 -36.77 -13.28 -0.35
C VAL A 64 -35.91 -12.08 0.12
N GLY A 65 -36.08 -11.67 1.39
CA GLY A 65 -35.38 -10.54 1.99
C GLY A 65 -34.04 -10.92 2.61
N TYR A 66 -33.08 -10.03 2.47
CA TYR A 66 -31.73 -10.11 3.04
C TYR A 66 -31.42 -8.85 3.83
N VAL A 67 -30.56 -9.00 4.83
CA VAL A 67 -29.99 -7.90 5.59
C VAL A 67 -28.50 -7.83 5.33
N ALA A 68 -28.03 -6.65 4.92
CA ALA A 68 -26.62 -6.34 4.79
C ALA A 68 -26.15 -5.43 5.93
N ARG A 69 -24.97 -5.72 6.48
CA ARG A 69 -24.26 -4.86 7.42
C ARG A 69 -23.30 -3.95 6.68
N LEU A 70 -23.53 -2.64 6.81
CA LEU A 70 -22.70 -1.61 6.18
C LEU A 70 -21.56 -1.21 7.12
N LYS A 71 -20.39 -0.95 6.53
CA LYS A 71 -19.16 -0.48 7.16
C LYS A 71 -19.15 1.04 7.31
N ILE A 72 -19.78 1.76 6.38
CA ILE A 72 -19.80 3.21 6.36
C ILE A 72 -21.16 3.70 6.89
N PRO A 73 -21.21 4.32 8.08
CA PRO A 73 -22.45 4.81 8.63
C PRO A 73 -22.97 6.02 7.83
N HIS A 74 -24.23 5.97 7.42
CA HIS A 74 -24.90 7.10 6.75
C HIS A 74 -26.28 7.39 7.38
N GLU A 75 -26.81 8.59 7.14
CA GLU A 75 -28.19 8.91 7.55
C GLU A 75 -29.22 8.00 6.83
N ALA A 76 -30.16 7.46 7.60
CA ALA A 76 -30.96 6.28 7.24
C ALA A 76 -32.44 6.41 7.65
N ASP A 77 -33.30 5.66 6.96
CA ASP A 77 -34.78 5.78 6.97
C ASP A 77 -35.43 5.69 8.36
N SER A 78 -34.76 5.07 9.34
CA SER A 78 -35.24 4.98 10.73
C SER A 78 -35.27 6.32 11.48
N LYS A 79 -34.45 7.30 11.08
CA LYS A 79 -34.34 8.61 11.74
C LYS A 79 -34.49 9.79 10.79
N SER A 80 -34.14 9.62 9.52
CA SER A 80 -34.17 10.64 8.48
C SER A 80 -34.41 9.97 7.13
N ARG A 81 -34.81 10.70 6.08
CA ARG A 81 -34.97 10.05 4.76
C ARG A 81 -33.60 9.78 4.17
N SER A 82 -33.28 8.52 3.89
CA SER A 82 -32.01 8.20 3.28
C SER A 82 -31.89 8.78 1.86
N THR A 83 -30.68 9.11 1.46
CA THR A 83 -30.35 9.58 0.10
C THR A 83 -29.53 8.54 -0.67
N CYS A 84 -29.30 7.37 -0.07
CA CYS A 84 -28.50 6.31 -0.66
C CYS A 84 -29.25 5.49 -1.73
N ILE A 85 -28.52 5.09 -2.77
CA ILE A 85 -29.01 4.30 -3.89
C ILE A 85 -28.31 2.94 -3.86
N LEU A 86 -29.08 1.85 -3.83
CA LEU A 86 -28.53 0.50 -3.93
C LEU A 86 -28.42 0.12 -5.41
N LEU A 87 -27.23 -0.26 -5.85
CA LEU A 87 -26.94 -0.74 -7.20
C LEU A 87 -26.81 -2.26 -7.20
N GLU A 88 -27.31 -2.89 -8.26
CA GLU A 88 -27.05 -4.28 -8.65
C GLU A 88 -26.38 -4.24 -10.03
N ASP A 89 -25.15 -4.76 -10.14
CA ASP A 89 -24.30 -4.70 -11.35
C ASP A 89 -24.20 -3.27 -11.93
N GLY A 90 -24.09 -2.28 -11.05
CA GLY A 90 -24.02 -0.87 -11.38
C GLY A 90 -25.35 -0.20 -11.73
N GLN A 91 -26.46 -0.94 -11.78
CA GLN A 91 -27.79 -0.42 -12.07
C GLN A 91 -28.60 -0.19 -10.79
N PRO A 92 -29.29 0.94 -10.62
CA PRO A 92 -30.13 1.18 -9.45
C PRO A 92 -31.25 0.15 -9.30
N LEU A 93 -31.40 -0.40 -8.11
CA LEU A 93 -32.58 -1.19 -7.77
C LEU A 93 -33.82 -0.29 -7.68
N PRO A 94 -34.99 -0.76 -8.16
CA PRO A 94 -36.11 0.12 -8.52
C PRO A 94 -36.93 0.67 -7.34
N HIS A 95 -36.81 0.10 -6.14
CA HIS A 95 -37.76 0.35 -5.07
C HIS A 95 -37.08 0.70 -3.72
N PRO A 96 -36.52 1.93 -3.59
CA PRO A 96 -35.98 2.44 -2.34
C PRO A 96 -37.06 2.70 -1.28
N HIS A 97 -36.63 2.84 -0.02
CA HIS A 97 -37.50 3.17 1.12
C HIS A 97 -38.67 2.19 1.30
N ALA A 98 -38.50 0.95 0.88
CA ALA A 98 -39.54 -0.05 0.91
C ALA A 98 -39.88 -0.48 2.34
N LEU A 99 -41.17 -0.70 2.62
CA LEU A 99 -41.56 -1.41 3.83
C LEU A 99 -40.91 -2.80 3.85
N HIS A 100 -40.34 -3.21 4.98
CA HIS A 100 -39.67 -4.52 5.08
C HIS A 100 -40.59 -5.69 4.68
N LYS A 101 -41.92 -5.55 4.85
CA LYS A 101 -42.91 -6.50 4.35
C LYS A 101 -42.80 -6.73 2.83
N LEU A 102 -42.68 -5.65 2.04
CA LEU A 102 -42.56 -5.74 0.58
C LEU A 102 -41.23 -6.37 0.17
N ILE A 103 -40.15 -6.07 0.89
CA ILE A 103 -38.84 -6.71 0.68
C ILE A 103 -38.95 -8.23 0.84
N ARG A 104 -39.62 -8.69 1.92
CA ARG A 104 -39.76 -10.11 2.25
C ARG A 104 -40.71 -10.87 1.33
N GLU A 105 -41.86 -10.27 1.00
CA GLU A 105 -42.97 -10.95 0.33
C GLU A 105 -42.95 -10.75 -1.20
N THR A 106 -42.55 -9.56 -1.66
CA THR A 106 -42.56 -9.22 -3.09
C THR A 106 -41.17 -9.35 -3.70
N GLY A 107 -40.13 -8.93 -2.98
CA GLY A 107 -38.76 -8.92 -3.49
C GLY A 107 -38.59 -7.95 -4.66
N LYS A 108 -37.96 -8.40 -5.77
CA LYS A 108 -37.83 -7.64 -7.02
C LYS A 108 -37.13 -6.28 -6.87
N GLY A 109 -36.07 -6.24 -6.08
CA GLY A 109 -35.27 -5.03 -5.89
C GLY A 109 -35.88 -4.00 -4.93
N HIS A 110 -36.82 -4.40 -4.06
CA HIS A 110 -37.21 -3.60 -2.91
C HIS A 110 -36.08 -3.56 -1.89
N TYR A 111 -35.79 -2.36 -1.38
CA TYR A 111 -34.79 -2.15 -0.34
C TYR A 111 -35.12 -0.98 0.59
N SER A 112 -34.57 -1.02 1.80
CA SER A 112 -34.60 0.05 2.78
C SER A 112 -33.27 0.14 3.50
N HIS A 113 -32.61 1.30 3.38
CA HIS A 113 -31.47 1.65 4.22
C HIS A 113 -32.02 2.12 5.56
N TRP A 114 -32.16 1.18 6.50
CA TRP A 114 -32.98 1.35 7.70
C TRP A 114 -32.24 2.11 8.80
N THR A 115 -31.08 1.63 9.23
CA THR A 115 -30.22 2.31 10.23
C THR A 115 -28.89 2.68 9.59
N PRO A 116 -28.04 3.51 10.23
CA PRO A 116 -26.77 3.91 9.62
C PRO A 116 -25.90 2.77 9.12
N THR A 117 -26.01 1.57 9.69
CA THR A 117 -25.20 0.41 9.33
C THR A 117 -26.02 -0.79 8.86
N THR A 118 -27.31 -0.64 8.55
CA THR A 118 -28.18 -1.78 8.22
C THR A 118 -29.06 -1.50 7.01
N LEU A 119 -28.92 -2.33 5.99
CA LEU A 119 -29.69 -2.30 4.75
C LEU A 119 -30.52 -3.57 4.64
N TYR A 120 -31.83 -3.44 4.44
CA TYR A 120 -32.71 -4.53 4.04
C TYR A 120 -32.89 -4.48 2.54
N PHE A 121 -32.77 -5.59 1.83
CA PHE A 121 -32.98 -5.61 0.37
C PHE A 121 -33.32 -7.00 -0.17
N SER A 122 -33.68 -7.02 -1.45
CA SER A 122 -33.85 -8.23 -2.27
C SER A 122 -33.19 -7.99 -3.62
N ALA A 123 -32.69 -9.05 -4.27
CA ALA A 123 -32.18 -8.96 -5.65
C ALA A 123 -33.30 -8.54 -6.62
N SER A 124 -32.93 -8.00 -7.79
CA SER A 124 -33.91 -7.54 -8.80
C SER A 124 -34.85 -8.64 -9.30
N ASP A 125 -34.40 -9.90 -9.28
CA ASP A 125 -35.16 -11.11 -9.62
C ASP A 125 -35.47 -11.99 -8.40
N SER A 126 -35.23 -11.48 -7.19
CA SER A 126 -35.42 -12.17 -5.92
C SER A 126 -34.55 -13.43 -5.70
N SER A 127 -33.49 -13.60 -6.50
CA SER A 127 -32.45 -14.62 -6.26
C SER A 127 -31.64 -14.34 -4.98
N ASP A 128 -30.89 -15.33 -4.49
CA ASP A 128 -30.01 -15.16 -3.33
C ASP A 128 -28.79 -14.27 -3.70
N PRO A 129 -28.69 -13.03 -3.18
CA PRO A 129 -27.64 -12.09 -3.53
C PRO A 129 -26.24 -12.53 -3.07
N ARG A 130 -26.13 -13.55 -2.21
CA ARG A 130 -24.84 -14.09 -1.76
C ARG A 130 -24.22 -15.04 -2.78
N THR A 131 -25.04 -15.63 -3.66
CA THR A 131 -24.61 -16.73 -4.53
C THR A 131 -24.98 -16.51 -6.00
N ASN A 132 -25.75 -15.48 -6.33
CA ASN A 132 -26.16 -15.18 -7.70
C ASN A 132 -25.06 -14.55 -8.59
N GLY A 133 -23.88 -14.28 -8.02
CA GLY A 133 -22.73 -13.74 -8.75
C GLY A 133 -22.83 -12.26 -9.14
N ARG A 134 -23.82 -11.53 -8.62
CA ARG A 134 -24.00 -10.08 -8.90
C ARG A 134 -23.26 -9.21 -7.90
N LYS A 135 -22.88 -8.01 -8.34
CA LYS A 135 -22.22 -7.01 -7.50
C LYS A 135 -23.24 -6.03 -6.92
N TYR A 136 -23.25 -5.89 -5.60
CA TYR A 136 -24.15 -4.98 -4.89
C TYR A 136 -23.38 -3.81 -4.27
N GLU A 137 -23.77 -2.58 -4.57
CA GLU A 137 -23.09 -1.38 -4.06
C GLU A 137 -24.09 -0.37 -3.51
N LEU A 138 -23.92 0.07 -2.26
CA LEU A 138 -24.67 1.21 -1.73
C LEU A 138 -23.93 2.51 -2.06
N VAL A 139 -24.59 3.42 -2.77
CA VAL A 139 -24.04 4.70 -3.18
C VAL A 139 -24.73 5.81 -2.41
N CYS A 140 -24.02 6.47 -1.50
CA CYS A 140 -24.55 7.53 -0.66
C CYS A 140 -23.92 8.87 -1.06
N PRO A 141 -24.70 9.95 -1.25
CA PRO A 141 -24.12 11.28 -1.40
C PRO A 141 -23.46 11.68 -0.08
N GLU A 142 -22.29 12.29 -0.19
CA GLU A 142 -21.50 12.73 0.95
C GLU A 142 -21.03 14.17 0.72
N THR A 143 -21.25 15.02 1.71
CA THR A 143 -20.63 16.35 1.75
C THR A 143 -19.31 16.20 2.49
N TYR A 144 -18.24 16.66 1.86
CA TYR A 144 -16.92 16.65 2.47
C TYR A 144 -16.21 17.97 2.20
N THR A 145 -15.28 18.31 3.08
CA THR A 145 -14.36 19.42 2.84
C THR A 145 -13.10 18.85 2.21
N GLU A 146 -12.86 19.15 0.94
CA GLU A 146 -11.58 18.89 0.32
C GLU A 146 -10.58 19.94 0.79
N GLN A 147 -9.47 19.49 1.34
CA GLN A 147 -8.41 20.33 1.81
C GLN A 147 -7.13 20.06 1.03
N SER A 148 -6.35 21.12 0.83
CA SER A 148 -5.05 21.03 0.18
C SER A 148 -4.04 21.96 0.82
N ALA A 149 -2.78 21.59 0.72
CA ALA A 149 -1.65 22.42 1.11
C ALA A 149 -0.57 22.33 0.04
N GLN A 150 0.06 23.47 -0.26
CA GLN A 150 1.14 23.58 -1.23
C GLN A 150 2.28 24.41 -0.64
N PHE A 151 3.50 23.93 -0.75
CA PHE A 151 4.69 24.59 -0.20
C PHE A 151 5.96 24.14 -0.96
N VAL A 152 7.08 24.82 -0.72
CA VAL A 152 8.38 24.52 -1.33
C VAL A 152 9.41 24.27 -0.21
N LEU A 153 10.20 23.21 -0.36
CA LEU A 153 11.28 22.84 0.53
C LEU A 153 12.63 23.06 -0.15
N THR A 154 13.54 23.72 0.55
CA THR A 154 14.92 23.98 0.10
C THR A 154 15.96 23.43 1.06
N ASP A 155 15.58 23.17 2.30
CA ASP A 155 16.45 22.66 3.34
C ASP A 155 16.63 21.13 3.20
N ALA A 156 17.82 20.61 3.52
CA ALA A 156 18.13 19.18 3.43
C ALA A 156 17.25 18.35 4.38
N ASP A 157 16.93 18.88 5.56
CA ASP A 157 16.01 18.27 6.51
C ASP A 157 14.89 19.25 6.86
N SER A 158 13.65 18.79 6.83
CA SER A 158 12.47 19.60 7.17
C SER A 158 11.44 18.80 7.97
N LEU A 159 10.82 19.46 8.96
CA LEU A 159 9.65 18.95 9.68
C LEU A 159 8.41 19.70 9.18
N ILE A 160 7.47 19.02 8.55
CA ILE A 160 6.23 19.60 8.06
C ILE A 160 5.13 19.27 9.07
N SER A 161 4.46 20.28 9.62
CA SER A 161 3.47 20.09 10.69
C SER A 161 2.12 20.68 10.33
N PHE A 162 1.08 19.84 10.43
CA PHE A 162 -0.33 20.21 10.30
C PHE A 162 -1.06 20.00 11.63
N PRO A 163 -2.19 20.69 11.86
CA PRO A 163 -3.03 20.45 13.04
C PRO A 163 -3.69 19.04 12.99
N ASP A 164 -4.09 18.56 14.17
CA ASP A 164 -4.93 17.37 14.30
C ASP A 164 -6.36 17.64 13.78
N ILE A 165 -6.98 16.63 13.18
CA ILE A 165 -8.33 16.66 12.63
C ILE A 165 -9.20 15.75 13.50
N SER A 166 -9.64 16.29 14.64
CA SER A 166 -10.37 15.52 15.66
C SER A 166 -11.84 15.30 15.30
N GLY A 167 -12.34 14.09 15.56
CA GLY A 167 -13.76 13.76 15.45
C GLY A 167 -14.31 13.61 14.03
N LYS A 168 -13.44 13.66 13.01
CA LYS A 168 -13.81 13.54 11.59
C LYS A 168 -13.07 12.39 10.92
N ARG A 169 -13.56 11.92 9.78
CA ARG A 169 -12.85 10.93 8.97
C ARG A 169 -11.96 11.65 7.95
N VAL A 170 -10.66 11.36 7.99
CA VAL A 170 -9.70 11.86 6.98
C VAL A 170 -9.46 10.80 5.93
N GLN A 171 -9.61 11.19 4.66
CA GLN A 171 -9.28 10.34 3.51
C GLN A 171 -8.14 10.99 2.70
N PRO A 172 -6.94 10.41 2.67
CA PRO A 172 -5.89 10.78 1.72
C PRO A 172 -6.39 10.75 0.28
N VAL A 173 -6.02 11.75 -0.51
CA VAL A 173 -6.34 11.81 -1.95
C VAL A 173 -5.07 11.78 -2.77
N LYS A 174 -4.20 12.77 -2.58
CA LYS A 174 -3.05 12.96 -3.47
C LYS A 174 -1.83 13.50 -2.75
N LEU A 175 -0.65 13.04 -3.16
CA LEU A 175 0.64 13.63 -2.82
C LEU A 175 1.42 13.90 -4.11
N VAL A 176 1.88 15.13 -4.30
CA VAL A 176 2.69 15.51 -5.46
C VAL A 176 4.02 16.06 -5.00
N TRP A 177 5.08 15.62 -5.66
CA TRP A 177 6.42 16.18 -5.57
C TRP A 177 6.87 16.65 -6.95
N GLU A 178 7.35 17.88 -7.03
CA GLU A 178 7.85 18.48 -8.27
C GLU A 178 9.23 19.07 -8.00
N ASN A 179 10.24 18.55 -8.71
CA ASN A 179 11.57 19.12 -8.66
C ASN A 179 11.62 20.38 -9.52
N ARG A 180 11.64 21.55 -8.89
CA ARG A 180 11.71 22.85 -9.58
C ARG A 180 13.14 23.30 -9.84
N ASP A 181 14.12 22.62 -9.26
CA ASP A 181 15.51 22.95 -9.52
C ASP A 181 15.87 22.63 -10.98
N PRO A 182 16.45 23.59 -11.74
CA PRO A 182 16.73 23.40 -13.15
C PRO A 182 17.97 22.53 -13.42
N GLN A 183 18.73 22.16 -12.39
CA GLN A 183 20.03 21.50 -12.55
C GLN A 183 20.23 20.30 -11.62
N GLN A 184 19.70 20.36 -10.40
CA GLN A 184 19.94 19.35 -9.38
C GLN A 184 18.88 18.26 -9.42
N SER A 185 19.33 17.01 -9.46
CA SER A 185 18.49 15.85 -9.12
C SER A 185 18.25 15.83 -7.60
N ILE A 186 17.03 15.47 -7.19
CA ILE A 186 16.65 15.41 -5.77
C ILE A 186 16.22 13.99 -5.42
N GLN A 187 17.03 13.31 -4.61
CA GLN A 187 16.58 12.12 -3.90
C GLN A 187 15.85 12.54 -2.63
N LEU A 188 14.74 11.87 -2.32
CA LEU A 188 13.89 12.24 -1.18
C LEU A 188 13.51 11.04 -0.31
N ASN A 189 13.34 11.29 0.98
CA ASN A 189 12.75 10.37 1.95
C ASN A 189 11.66 11.11 2.74
N TRP A 190 10.43 10.61 2.68
CA TRP A 190 9.25 11.19 3.32
C TRP A 190 8.63 10.18 4.28
N LYS A 191 8.51 10.54 5.56
CA LYS A 191 7.85 9.70 6.56
C LYS A 191 7.08 10.51 7.59
N ARG A 192 6.16 9.86 8.29
CA ARG A 192 5.55 10.45 9.49
C ARG A 192 6.53 10.39 10.64
N GLN A 193 6.60 11.45 11.44
CA GLN A 193 7.37 11.45 12.68
C GLN A 193 6.90 10.31 13.60
N GLY A 194 7.87 9.55 14.10
CA GLY A 194 7.64 8.36 14.93
C GLY A 194 7.23 7.10 14.18
N ALA A 195 6.97 7.16 12.85
CA ALA A 195 6.76 5.96 12.04
C ALA A 195 8.10 5.32 11.63
N PRO A 196 8.14 3.99 11.42
CA PRO A 196 9.30 3.30 10.87
C PRO A 196 9.74 3.85 9.52
N ASP A 197 11.05 3.87 9.28
CA ASP A 197 11.62 4.15 7.97
C ASP A 197 11.62 2.89 7.10
N LEU A 198 10.84 2.92 6.01
CA LEU A 198 10.64 1.80 5.11
C LEU A 198 11.58 1.81 3.90
N SER A 199 12.58 2.71 3.88
CA SER A 199 13.45 2.89 2.71
C SER A 199 14.34 1.68 2.43
N SER A 200 14.84 1.00 3.45
CA SER A 200 15.69 -0.17 3.32
C SER A 200 15.48 -1.14 4.47
N GLN A 201 15.88 -2.40 4.32
CA GLN A 201 15.83 -3.38 5.41
C GLN A 201 16.62 -2.89 6.64
N GLN A 202 17.75 -2.22 6.43
CA GLN A 202 18.56 -1.65 7.50
C GLN A 202 17.82 -0.51 8.22
N ALA A 203 17.19 0.39 7.47
CA ALA A 203 16.42 1.50 8.04
C ALA A 203 15.18 1.03 8.81
N MET A 204 14.51 -0.01 8.30
CA MET A 204 13.39 -0.66 8.98
C MET A 204 13.83 -1.20 10.35
N LEU A 205 14.89 -2.01 10.37
CA LEU A 205 15.43 -2.58 11.61
C LEU A 205 15.92 -1.50 12.57
N ALA A 206 16.63 -0.48 12.08
CA ALA A 206 17.08 0.64 12.91
C ALA A 206 15.92 1.44 13.51
N SER A 207 14.75 1.44 12.86
CA SER A 207 13.56 2.15 13.34
C SER A 207 12.75 1.38 14.37
N ILE A 208 12.77 0.05 14.32
CA ILE A 208 11.94 -0.80 15.19
C ILE A 208 12.73 -1.47 16.33
N LEU A 209 14.06 -1.59 16.19
CA LEU A 209 14.93 -2.21 17.19
C LEU A 209 15.68 -1.15 18.00
N LYS A 210 15.93 -1.46 19.27
CA LYS A 210 16.71 -0.62 20.18
C LYS A 210 17.99 -1.35 20.61
N PRO A 211 19.09 -0.62 20.87
CA PRO A 211 20.28 -1.23 21.47
C PRO A 211 19.94 -1.97 22.76
N GLY A 212 20.50 -3.17 22.93
CA GLY A 212 20.29 -3.99 24.14
C GLY A 212 19.06 -4.88 24.12
N MET A 213 18.22 -4.85 23.08
CA MET A 213 17.09 -5.79 22.97
C MET A 213 17.57 -7.25 22.93
N THR A 214 16.86 -8.12 23.66
CA THR A 214 17.00 -9.58 23.55
C THR A 214 16.52 -10.08 22.19
N ASP A 215 16.88 -11.30 21.82
CA ASP A 215 16.41 -11.87 20.56
C ASP A 215 14.90 -12.14 20.55
N GLU A 216 14.28 -12.38 21.72
CA GLU A 216 12.82 -12.40 21.86
C GLU A 216 12.22 -11.02 21.55
N GLU A 217 12.76 -9.95 22.15
CA GLU A 217 12.27 -8.59 21.95
C GLU A 217 12.42 -8.14 20.49
N LYS A 218 13.54 -8.48 19.85
CA LYS A 218 13.74 -8.23 18.40
C LYS A 218 12.70 -8.99 17.57
N SER A 219 12.49 -10.27 17.88
CA SER A 219 11.54 -11.12 17.15
C SER A 219 10.10 -10.59 17.28
N LEU A 220 9.68 -10.20 18.49
CA LEU A 220 8.38 -9.57 18.73
C LEU A 220 8.23 -8.23 18.01
N ALA A 221 9.29 -7.39 18.00
CA ALA A 221 9.27 -6.12 17.28
C ALA A 221 9.12 -6.32 15.76
N ILE A 222 9.83 -7.29 15.19
CA ILE A 222 9.72 -7.65 13.76
C ILE A 222 8.34 -8.22 13.43
N TRP A 223 7.83 -9.14 14.25
CA TRP A 223 6.48 -9.68 14.08
C TRP A 223 5.42 -8.57 14.12
N LYS A 224 5.46 -7.69 15.13
CA LYS A 224 4.49 -6.59 15.26
C LYS A 224 4.58 -5.61 14.10
N PHE A 225 5.81 -5.30 13.65
CA PHE A 225 6.05 -4.47 12.49
C PHE A 225 5.40 -5.08 11.23
N LEU A 226 5.55 -6.37 10.98
CA LEU A 226 4.92 -7.00 9.83
C LEU A 226 3.39 -6.99 9.96
N VAL A 227 2.82 -7.28 11.12
CA VAL A 227 1.37 -7.18 11.38
C VAL A 227 0.84 -5.77 11.03
N ASP A 228 1.53 -4.71 11.45
CA ASP A 228 1.06 -3.33 11.27
C ASP A 228 1.14 -2.82 9.84
N TRP A 229 2.07 -3.33 9.02
CA TRP A 229 2.43 -2.71 7.75
C TRP A 229 1.96 -3.46 6.50
N ARG A 230 1.23 -4.56 6.68
CA ARG A 230 0.66 -5.35 5.57
C ARG A 230 -0.80 -5.71 5.82
N TYR A 231 -1.43 -6.35 4.85
CA TYR A 231 -2.66 -7.12 5.04
C TYR A 231 -2.62 -8.44 4.25
N HIS A 232 -3.48 -9.39 4.62
CA HIS A 232 -3.59 -10.67 3.94
C HIS A 232 -4.36 -10.53 2.61
N PHE A 233 -3.75 -10.91 1.49
CA PHE A 233 -4.39 -10.94 0.17
C PHE A 233 -3.58 -11.73 -0.86
N TYR A 234 -4.20 -12.07 -2.00
CA TYR A 234 -3.54 -12.75 -3.12
C TYR A 234 -2.25 -12.01 -3.55
N PRO A 235 -1.08 -12.67 -3.51
CA PRO A 235 0.19 -12.04 -3.83
C PRO A 235 0.29 -11.59 -5.28
N ALA A 236 1.05 -10.54 -5.53
CA ALA A 236 1.23 -9.98 -6.87
C ALA A 236 2.17 -10.84 -7.75
N GLU A 237 3.18 -11.47 -7.14
CA GLU A 237 4.25 -12.22 -7.81
C GLU A 237 4.32 -13.65 -7.26
N PRO A 238 4.67 -14.65 -8.08
CA PRO A 238 4.88 -16.02 -7.62
C PRO A 238 6.33 -16.29 -7.17
N GLY A 239 7.24 -15.33 -7.34
CA GLY A 239 8.67 -15.46 -7.03
C GLY A 239 9.11 -14.69 -5.79
N ASP A 240 10.42 -14.64 -5.54
CA ASP A 240 10.99 -14.05 -4.32
C ASP A 240 10.91 -12.52 -4.20
N GLU A 241 10.34 -11.82 -5.18
CA GLU A 241 10.22 -10.36 -5.10
C GLU A 241 9.37 -9.92 -3.91
N VAL A 242 8.26 -10.62 -3.65
CA VAL A 242 7.38 -10.39 -2.49
C VAL A 242 8.01 -10.84 -1.16
N HIS A 243 9.17 -11.51 -1.20
CA HIS A 243 9.99 -11.84 -0.04
C HIS A 243 11.09 -10.81 0.27
N ASP A 244 11.21 -9.74 -0.53
CA ASP A 244 12.04 -8.57 -0.20
C ASP A 244 11.20 -7.58 0.64
N PRO A 245 11.52 -7.35 1.93
CA PRO A 245 10.71 -6.49 2.81
C PRO A 245 10.44 -5.09 2.25
N VAL A 246 11.37 -4.54 1.46
CA VAL A 246 11.21 -3.20 0.89
C VAL A 246 10.17 -3.23 -0.24
N LYS A 247 10.17 -4.25 -1.08
CA LYS A 247 9.16 -4.41 -2.14
C LYS A 247 7.81 -4.82 -1.56
N PHE A 248 7.83 -5.78 -0.64
CA PHE A 248 6.65 -6.27 0.05
C PHE A 248 5.87 -5.14 0.70
N LEU A 249 6.51 -4.24 1.44
CA LEU A 249 5.82 -3.18 2.18
C LEU A 249 5.53 -1.94 1.33
N ASN A 250 6.43 -1.53 0.44
CA ASN A 250 6.28 -0.25 -0.27
C ASN A 250 5.61 -0.34 -1.65
N VAL A 251 5.69 -1.48 -2.33
CA VAL A 251 5.12 -1.66 -3.68
C VAL A 251 3.76 -2.35 -3.58
N TYR A 252 3.68 -3.44 -2.82
CA TYR A 252 2.49 -4.28 -2.75
C TYR A 252 1.65 -3.98 -1.51
N GLY A 253 2.22 -4.14 -0.32
CA GLY A 253 1.55 -3.99 0.97
C GLY A 253 0.70 -5.21 1.36
N TYR A 254 0.75 -6.29 0.59
CA TYR A 254 -0.07 -7.48 0.78
C TYR A 254 0.63 -8.75 0.29
N GLY A 255 0.21 -9.88 0.86
CA GLY A 255 0.62 -11.23 0.49
C GLY A 255 -0.02 -12.26 1.42
N PHE A 256 0.37 -13.52 1.24
CA PHE A 256 -0.09 -14.66 2.03
C PHE A 256 0.86 -15.00 3.18
N CYS A 257 0.54 -16.09 3.87
CA CYS A 257 1.31 -16.60 5.00
C CYS A 257 2.78 -16.84 4.66
N ASP A 258 3.10 -17.38 3.48
CA ASP A 258 4.46 -17.66 3.04
C ASP A 258 5.26 -16.37 2.81
N ASP A 259 4.63 -15.37 2.20
CA ASP A 259 5.24 -14.05 2.01
C ASP A 259 5.65 -13.45 3.36
N CYS A 260 4.75 -13.53 4.34
CA CYS A 260 4.91 -12.86 5.62
C CYS A 260 5.90 -13.59 6.53
N ALA A 261 5.83 -14.92 6.57
CA ALA A 261 6.81 -15.75 7.26
C ALA A 261 8.22 -15.59 6.66
N SER A 262 8.32 -15.50 5.33
CA SER A 262 9.60 -15.28 4.66
C SER A 262 10.18 -13.90 4.97
N ASN A 263 9.36 -12.84 4.94
CA ASN A 263 9.79 -11.50 5.32
C ASN A 263 10.20 -11.41 6.79
N PHE A 264 9.51 -12.10 7.71
CA PHE A 264 9.95 -12.23 9.10
C PHE A 264 11.34 -12.86 9.17
N ALA A 265 11.56 -13.99 8.50
CA ALA A 265 12.83 -14.70 8.55
C ALA A 265 13.97 -13.88 7.94
N VAL A 266 13.72 -13.12 6.87
CA VAL A 266 14.69 -12.20 6.27
C VAL A 266 15.11 -11.12 7.26
N LEU A 267 14.14 -10.42 7.87
CA LEU A 267 14.42 -9.35 8.83
C LEU A 267 15.09 -9.88 10.10
N ALA A 268 14.64 -11.01 10.64
CA ALA A 268 15.21 -11.64 11.83
C ALA A 268 16.69 -12.02 11.60
N ARG A 269 16.99 -12.66 10.45
CA ARG A 269 18.38 -13.00 10.07
C ARG A 269 19.24 -11.75 9.93
N LYS A 270 18.72 -10.67 9.32
CA LYS A 270 19.45 -9.40 9.19
C LYS A 270 19.64 -8.70 10.54
N ALA A 271 18.74 -8.89 11.50
CA ALA A 271 18.88 -8.44 12.89
C ALA A 271 19.82 -9.32 13.75
N GLY A 272 20.43 -10.36 13.16
CA GLY A 272 21.33 -11.30 13.85
C GLY A 272 20.62 -12.43 14.59
N VAL A 273 19.30 -12.57 14.46
CA VAL A 273 18.52 -13.67 15.05
C VAL A 273 18.43 -14.81 14.03
N ARG A 274 18.88 -16.02 14.41
CA ARG A 274 18.72 -17.18 13.54
C ARG A 274 17.24 -17.46 13.32
N SER A 275 16.81 -17.63 12.08
CA SER A 275 15.39 -17.83 11.74
C SER A 275 15.17 -18.77 10.55
N ARG A 276 14.06 -19.51 10.57
CA ARG A 276 13.59 -20.45 9.54
C ARG A 276 12.08 -20.28 9.31
N THR A 277 11.55 -20.89 8.26
CA THR A 277 10.10 -21.01 8.04
C THR A 277 9.66 -22.47 8.17
N TRP A 278 8.36 -22.69 8.33
CA TRP A 278 7.72 -24.01 8.34
C TRP A 278 6.58 -24.03 7.35
N GLY A 279 6.52 -25.05 6.49
CA GLY A 279 5.30 -25.40 5.77
C GLY A 279 4.42 -26.28 6.66
N LEU A 280 3.15 -25.90 6.85
CA LEU A 280 2.16 -26.52 7.72
C LEU A 280 0.91 -26.95 6.94
N SER A 281 1.05 -27.84 5.94
CA SER A 281 -0.07 -28.39 5.15
C SER A 281 -1.09 -27.34 4.66
N GLY A 282 -0.61 -26.30 3.98
CA GLY A 282 -1.45 -25.21 3.44
C GLY A 282 -1.30 -23.88 4.16
N HIS A 283 -0.47 -23.83 5.21
CA HIS A 283 -0.08 -22.59 5.90
C HIS A 283 1.44 -22.50 6.03
N VAL A 284 1.98 -21.31 6.20
CA VAL A 284 3.43 -21.11 6.43
C VAL A 284 3.64 -20.15 7.59
N VAL A 285 4.50 -20.55 8.53
CA VAL A 285 4.87 -19.73 9.69
C VAL A 285 6.38 -19.58 9.80
N ALA A 286 6.84 -18.64 10.61
CA ALA A 286 8.25 -18.44 10.88
C ALA A 286 8.64 -18.91 12.29
N GLU A 287 9.91 -19.25 12.47
CA GLU A 287 10.49 -19.41 13.80
C GLU A 287 11.78 -18.61 13.94
N ALA A 288 12.02 -18.12 15.15
CA ALA A 288 13.30 -17.56 15.59
C ALA A 288 13.95 -18.48 16.62
N PHE A 289 15.29 -18.61 16.58
CA PHE A 289 16.05 -19.41 17.54
C PHE A 289 16.79 -18.51 18.51
N TYR A 290 16.41 -18.58 19.78
CA TYR A 290 17.06 -17.89 20.90
C TYR A 290 16.90 -18.71 22.17
N ASP A 291 17.73 -18.43 23.18
CA ASP A 291 17.73 -19.16 24.46
C ASP A 291 17.77 -20.71 24.30
N GLY A 292 18.46 -21.18 23.27
CA GLY A 292 18.66 -22.60 22.98
C GLY A 292 17.47 -23.34 22.34
N LYS A 293 16.40 -22.65 21.94
CA LYS A 293 15.18 -23.28 21.39
C LYS A 293 14.55 -22.45 20.26
N TRP A 294 13.64 -23.08 19.53
CA TRP A 294 12.85 -22.43 18.48
C TRP A 294 11.57 -21.82 19.05
N HIS A 295 11.12 -20.72 18.46
CA HIS A 295 9.96 -19.94 18.89
C HIS A 295 9.15 -19.51 17.66
N MET A 296 7.86 -19.87 17.62
CA MET A 296 6.98 -19.64 16.47
C MET A 296 6.39 -18.23 16.47
N PHE A 297 6.43 -17.59 15.31
CA PHE A 297 5.78 -16.32 15.01
C PHE A 297 4.95 -16.44 13.74
N ASP A 298 3.68 -16.05 13.83
CA ASP A 298 2.76 -16.02 12.71
C ASP A 298 2.28 -14.58 12.49
N PRO A 299 2.92 -13.83 11.57
CA PRO A 299 2.43 -12.49 11.24
C PRO A 299 1.08 -12.51 10.52
N ASP A 300 0.64 -13.64 9.93
CA ASP A 300 -0.57 -13.77 9.06
C ASP A 300 -1.83 -13.95 9.86
N HIS A 301 -1.76 -14.80 10.87
CA HIS A 301 -2.81 -14.91 11.87
C HIS A 301 -2.62 -13.93 13.03
N GLU A 302 -1.65 -13.02 12.93
CA GLU A 302 -1.31 -12.02 13.93
C GLU A 302 -1.14 -12.63 15.33
N VAL A 303 -0.40 -13.74 15.43
CA VAL A 303 -0.31 -14.53 16.66
C VAL A 303 1.06 -15.13 16.93
N PHE A 304 1.31 -15.36 18.22
CA PHE A 304 2.30 -16.28 18.77
C PHE A 304 1.68 -16.90 20.02
N TYR A 305 2.09 -18.11 20.40
CA TYR A 305 1.49 -18.83 21.54
C TYR A 305 2.50 -18.99 22.66
N ARG A 306 2.11 -18.65 23.89
CA ARG A 306 2.95 -18.86 25.08
C ARG A 306 2.49 -20.10 25.86
N ASN A 307 3.46 -20.91 26.28
CA ASN A 307 3.23 -21.98 27.25
C ASN A 307 3.07 -21.42 28.67
N ASP A 308 2.88 -22.31 29.64
CA ASP A 308 2.57 -21.92 31.03
C ASP A 308 3.76 -21.26 31.75
N GLN A 309 4.97 -21.45 31.25
CA GLN A 309 6.18 -20.76 31.70
C GLN A 309 6.33 -19.38 31.06
N GLY A 310 5.38 -18.97 30.22
CA GLY A 310 5.41 -17.70 29.50
C GLY A 310 6.38 -17.69 28.32
N VAL A 311 6.92 -18.83 27.89
CA VAL A 311 7.84 -18.94 26.75
C VAL A 311 7.02 -19.10 25.47
N ILE A 312 7.42 -18.43 24.38
CA ILE A 312 6.79 -18.64 23.07
C ILE A 312 7.07 -20.08 22.60
N ALA A 313 6.04 -20.85 22.28
CA ALA A 313 6.18 -22.25 21.89
C ALA A 313 6.78 -22.39 20.47
N SER A 314 7.52 -23.48 20.23
CA SER A 314 7.95 -23.86 18.87
C SER A 314 6.79 -24.50 18.09
N VAL A 315 6.94 -24.65 16.77
CA VAL A 315 6.01 -25.44 15.95
C VAL A 315 5.91 -26.87 16.47
N GLU A 316 7.03 -27.48 16.86
CA GLU A 316 7.05 -28.86 17.37
C GLU A 316 6.33 -28.98 18.72
N GLU A 317 6.50 -27.99 19.62
CA GLU A 317 5.77 -27.94 20.89
C GLU A 317 4.27 -27.77 20.65
N LEU A 318 3.86 -26.89 19.73
CA LEU A 318 2.45 -26.68 19.38
C LEU A 318 1.80 -27.91 18.74
N ALA A 319 2.56 -28.72 18.01
CA ALA A 319 2.08 -30.00 17.49
C ALA A 319 1.80 -31.03 18.61
N GLN A 320 2.56 -30.98 19.70
CA GLN A 320 2.37 -31.85 20.87
C GLN A 320 1.31 -31.31 21.85
N HIS A 321 1.18 -29.97 21.91
CA HIS A 321 0.33 -29.22 22.83
C HIS A 321 -0.64 -28.29 22.09
N PRO A 322 -1.55 -28.82 21.25
CA PRO A 322 -2.49 -28.02 20.47
C PRO A 322 -3.45 -27.19 21.34
N GLU A 323 -3.63 -27.54 22.61
CA GLU A 323 -4.40 -26.78 23.58
C GLU A 323 -3.88 -25.35 23.77
N LEU A 324 -2.59 -25.10 23.51
CA LEU A 324 -2.00 -23.76 23.52
C LEU A 324 -2.61 -22.85 22.44
N ILE A 325 -2.98 -23.42 21.30
CA ILE A 325 -3.63 -22.74 20.18
C ILE A 325 -5.12 -22.52 20.49
N THR A 326 -5.77 -23.51 21.06
CA THR A 326 -7.22 -23.50 21.29
C THR A 326 -7.64 -22.85 22.61
N LYS A 327 -6.76 -22.08 23.27
CA LYS A 327 -7.11 -21.29 24.47
C LYS A 327 -8.27 -20.33 24.22
N THR A 328 -8.39 -19.82 22.99
CA THR A 328 -9.54 -19.05 22.50
C THR A 328 -10.23 -19.81 21.37
N PRO A 329 -11.56 -19.62 21.16
CA PRO A 329 -12.29 -20.30 20.09
C PRO A 329 -11.91 -19.79 18.69
N LEU A 330 -11.52 -18.52 18.58
CA LEU A 330 -11.05 -17.88 17.36
C LEU A 330 -9.65 -17.29 17.59
N ASP A 331 -8.87 -17.22 16.53
CA ASP A 331 -7.61 -16.47 16.51
C ASP A 331 -7.85 -14.96 16.29
N PRO A 332 -6.80 -14.11 16.31
CA PRO A 332 -6.93 -12.66 16.16
C PRO A 332 -7.57 -12.20 14.85
N ILE A 333 -7.43 -12.97 13.76
CA ILE A 333 -8.04 -12.64 12.45
C ILE A 333 -9.43 -13.26 12.27
N GLY A 334 -9.92 -14.00 13.28
CA GLY A 334 -11.27 -14.57 13.32
C GLY A 334 -11.37 -16.02 12.81
N SER A 335 -10.26 -16.70 12.55
CA SER A 335 -10.27 -18.10 12.13
C SER A 335 -10.55 -19.03 13.32
N PRO A 336 -11.28 -20.15 13.14
CA PRO A 336 -11.49 -21.13 14.21
C PRO A 336 -10.17 -21.74 14.69
N SER A 337 -9.79 -21.54 15.95
CA SER A 337 -8.51 -21.99 16.49
C SER A 337 -8.33 -23.51 16.41
N GLN A 338 -9.43 -24.28 16.44
CA GLN A 338 -9.39 -25.73 16.23
C GLN A 338 -8.98 -26.11 14.80
N ALA A 339 -9.33 -25.30 13.81
CA ALA A 339 -8.83 -25.47 12.45
C ALA A 339 -7.35 -25.12 12.36
N ILE A 340 -6.93 -24.05 13.04
CA ILE A 340 -5.52 -23.66 13.11
C ILE A 340 -4.69 -24.76 13.77
N ALA A 341 -5.12 -25.30 14.91
CA ALA A 341 -4.42 -26.39 15.60
C ALA A 341 -4.25 -27.66 14.74
N ARG A 342 -5.16 -27.93 13.79
CA ARG A 342 -5.03 -29.06 12.86
C ARG A 342 -3.86 -28.89 11.90
N LEU A 343 -3.51 -27.66 11.52
CA LEU A 343 -2.35 -27.38 10.67
C LEU A 343 -1.05 -27.81 11.36
N TYR A 344 -0.94 -27.60 12.67
CA TYR A 344 0.24 -27.98 13.46
C TYR A 344 0.28 -29.48 13.79
N THR A 345 -0.87 -30.10 14.08
CA THR A 345 -0.96 -31.50 14.53
C THR A 345 -0.95 -32.53 13.39
N THR A 346 -1.24 -32.12 12.15
CA THR A 346 -1.14 -32.99 10.96
C THR A 346 0.29 -32.99 10.42
N THR A 347 1.21 -33.61 11.17
CA THR A 347 2.66 -33.43 11.00
C THR A 347 3.30 -34.16 9.83
N ALA A 348 2.58 -35.05 9.14
CA ALA A 348 3.13 -35.90 8.08
C ALA A 348 3.85 -35.10 6.97
N ASP A 349 3.31 -33.93 6.63
CA ASP A 349 3.83 -33.05 5.59
C ASP A 349 4.41 -31.73 6.15
N ASN A 350 4.50 -31.61 7.49
CA ASN A 350 5.03 -30.41 8.12
C ASN A 350 6.55 -30.45 8.14
N GLN A 351 7.19 -29.46 7.53
CA GLN A 351 8.65 -29.45 7.37
C GLN A 351 9.24 -28.05 7.56
N PRO A 352 10.36 -27.94 8.30
CA PRO A 352 11.12 -26.69 8.37
C PRO A 352 11.87 -26.44 7.06
N SER A 353 12.04 -25.15 6.74
CA SER A 353 12.82 -24.68 5.61
C SER A 353 13.77 -23.57 6.05
N GLU A 354 15.07 -23.80 5.85
CA GLU A 354 16.10 -22.77 6.01
C GLU A 354 16.37 -22.00 4.70
N ARG A 355 15.46 -22.10 3.72
CA ARG A 355 15.56 -21.39 2.43
C ARG A 355 15.80 -19.89 2.66
N LYS A 356 16.72 -19.36 1.87
CA LYS A 356 16.99 -17.92 1.76
C LYS A 356 16.44 -17.43 0.43
N PRO A 357 15.36 -16.62 0.41
CA PRO A 357 14.85 -16.01 -0.81
C PRO A 357 15.95 -15.25 -1.56
N ALA A 358 15.94 -15.31 -2.88
CA ALA A 358 16.86 -14.59 -3.75
C ALA A 358 16.42 -13.13 -3.91
N ILE A 359 16.70 -12.31 -2.88
CA ILE A 359 16.33 -10.90 -2.82
C ILE A 359 17.50 -9.97 -3.12
N ARG A 360 17.21 -8.73 -3.53
CA ARG A 360 18.22 -7.75 -3.97
C ARG A 360 18.67 -6.77 -2.88
N ASP A 361 18.18 -6.94 -1.65
CA ASP A 361 18.34 -5.96 -0.55
C ASP A 361 17.96 -4.54 -1.03
N SER A 362 16.73 -4.45 -1.57
CA SER A 362 16.28 -3.27 -2.30
C SER A 362 16.31 -1.98 -1.46
N ASN A 363 16.37 -0.84 -2.13
CA ASN A 363 16.20 0.47 -1.51
C ASN A 363 15.08 1.25 -2.20
N LEU A 364 14.22 1.89 -1.41
CA LEU A 364 13.20 2.81 -1.86
C LEU A 364 13.72 4.24 -1.71
N ALA A 365 14.37 4.73 -2.77
CA ALA A 365 14.96 6.06 -2.80
C ALA A 365 14.61 6.74 -4.12
N PRO A 366 13.38 7.29 -4.26
CA PRO A 366 12.97 7.99 -5.47
C PRO A 366 13.87 9.21 -5.71
N THR A 367 14.39 9.32 -6.92
CA THR A 367 15.20 10.45 -7.38
C THR A 367 14.48 11.17 -8.51
N LEU A 368 14.19 12.45 -8.29
CA LEU A 368 13.55 13.34 -9.25
C LEU A 368 14.63 14.12 -9.99
N GLU A 369 14.70 13.94 -11.31
CA GLU A 369 15.54 14.77 -12.17
C GLU A 369 14.98 16.20 -12.28
N PRO A 370 15.77 17.18 -12.74
CA PRO A 370 15.27 18.53 -12.99
C PRO A 370 13.97 18.57 -13.79
N GLY A 371 12.92 19.19 -13.23
CA GLY A 371 11.61 19.32 -13.85
C GLY A 371 10.71 18.09 -13.76
N ASP A 372 11.13 17.02 -13.08
CA ASP A 372 10.26 15.87 -12.83
C ASP A 372 9.08 16.24 -11.94
N ARG A 373 7.92 15.69 -12.28
CA ARG A 373 6.71 15.74 -11.45
C ARG A 373 6.24 14.34 -11.14
N LEU A 374 6.25 14.00 -9.85
CA LEU A 374 5.80 12.72 -9.32
C LEU A 374 4.49 12.91 -8.56
N GLU A 375 3.49 12.10 -8.89
CA GLU A 375 2.18 12.10 -8.27
C GLU A 375 1.87 10.72 -7.69
N PHE A 376 1.32 10.68 -6.48
CA PHE A 376 0.78 9.49 -5.84
C PHE A 376 -0.71 9.70 -5.60
N ASP A 377 -1.54 8.84 -6.18
CA ASP A 377 -2.97 8.81 -5.95
C ASP A 377 -3.31 7.71 -4.93
N TYR A 378 -3.95 8.12 -3.83
CA TYR A 378 -4.35 7.26 -2.73
C TYR A 378 -5.77 6.71 -2.88
N ILE A 379 -6.52 7.20 -3.86
CA ILE A 379 -7.83 6.67 -4.22
C ILE A 379 -7.62 5.31 -4.93
N ALA A 380 -8.67 4.49 -4.95
CA ALA A 380 -8.65 3.14 -5.52
C ALA A 380 -7.90 3.09 -6.87
N ALA A 381 -6.85 2.25 -6.91
CA ALA A 381 -6.05 2.01 -8.10
C ALA A 381 -6.90 1.45 -9.24
N GLU A 382 -6.71 1.98 -10.45
CA GLU A 382 -7.29 1.43 -11.68
C GLU A 382 -6.44 0.25 -12.19
N TYR A 383 -5.13 0.33 -11.99
CA TYR A 383 -4.16 -0.64 -12.49
C TYR A 383 -3.38 -1.28 -11.34
N ILE A 384 -3.08 -2.57 -11.46
CA ILE A 384 -2.23 -3.29 -10.52
C ILE A 384 -1.25 -4.17 -11.28
N HIS A 385 -0.10 -4.41 -10.67
CA HIS A 385 0.81 -5.45 -11.09
C HIS A 385 0.33 -6.78 -10.52
N ARG A 386 0.14 -7.74 -11.41
CA ARG A 386 -0.26 -9.11 -11.07
C ARG A 386 0.29 -10.09 -12.09
N ARG A 387 1.05 -11.06 -11.59
CA ARG A 387 1.57 -12.21 -12.32
C ARG A 387 1.20 -13.53 -11.65
N ASN A 388 0.96 -13.50 -10.34
CA ASN A 388 0.35 -14.62 -9.64
C ASN A 388 -1.18 -14.47 -9.62
N MET A 389 -1.90 -15.60 -9.64
CA MET A 389 -3.36 -15.66 -9.50
C MET A 389 -4.15 -14.61 -10.33
N PRO A 390 -3.95 -14.55 -11.66
CA PRO A 390 -4.48 -13.45 -12.50
C PRO A 390 -6.00 -13.34 -12.55
N ASN A 391 -6.72 -14.41 -12.21
CA ASN A 391 -8.19 -14.49 -12.28
C ASN A 391 -8.89 -14.09 -10.98
N GLU A 392 -8.15 -13.83 -9.89
CA GLU A 392 -8.72 -13.48 -8.59
C GLU A 392 -9.12 -11.99 -8.50
N GLU A 393 -9.80 -11.60 -7.43
CA GLU A 393 -10.21 -10.21 -7.18
C GLU A 393 -9.02 -9.26 -6.99
N GLN A 394 -9.18 -7.97 -7.29
CA GLN A 394 -8.15 -6.94 -7.05
C GLN A 394 -7.91 -6.67 -5.56
N PRO A 395 -6.67 -6.31 -5.16
CA PRO A 395 -6.38 -5.96 -3.78
C PRO A 395 -7.24 -4.78 -3.31
N PRO A 396 -7.83 -4.85 -2.10
CA PRO A 396 -8.68 -3.80 -1.56
C PRO A 396 -7.93 -2.48 -1.33
N VAL A 397 -6.60 -2.53 -1.19
CA VAL A 397 -5.76 -1.34 -0.98
C VAL A 397 -4.52 -1.43 -1.86
N ALA A 398 -4.52 -0.63 -2.93
CA ALA A 398 -3.36 -0.37 -3.79
C ALA A 398 -3.47 1.06 -4.32
N GLY A 399 -2.33 1.70 -4.60
CA GLY A 399 -2.26 3.06 -5.13
C GLY A 399 -1.57 3.08 -6.50
N ASN A 400 -1.93 4.07 -7.31
CA ASN A 400 -1.24 4.35 -8.57
C ASN A 400 -0.51 5.68 -8.48
N GLY A 401 0.75 5.68 -8.89
CA GLY A 401 1.52 6.90 -9.02
C GLY A 401 1.94 7.13 -10.47
N THR A 402 2.20 8.40 -10.80
CA THR A 402 2.60 8.84 -12.14
C THR A 402 3.86 9.68 -12.05
N LEU A 403 4.91 9.28 -12.75
CA LEU A 403 6.11 10.08 -12.96
C LEU A 403 6.05 10.73 -14.34
N LYS A 404 6.09 12.06 -14.39
CA LYS A 404 6.27 12.84 -15.62
C LYS A 404 7.69 13.37 -15.67
N ARG A 405 8.41 13.06 -16.75
CA ARG A 405 9.79 13.50 -16.99
C ARG A 405 9.92 14.16 -18.36
N SER A 406 10.75 15.18 -18.43
CA SER A 406 11.07 15.92 -19.66
C SER A 406 12.57 15.95 -19.88
N ILE A 407 13.06 15.30 -20.94
CA ILE A 407 14.44 15.40 -21.39
C ILE A 407 14.49 16.42 -22.52
N THR A 408 15.05 17.60 -22.25
CA THR A 408 15.16 18.72 -23.21
C THR A 408 16.53 18.78 -23.89
N LYS A 409 17.53 18.08 -23.36
CA LYS A 409 18.89 17.99 -23.90
C LYS A 409 19.23 16.54 -24.18
N LEU A 410 18.82 16.03 -25.33
CA LEU A 410 19.06 14.63 -25.68
C LEU A 410 20.55 14.31 -25.86
N GLU A 411 21.38 15.30 -26.11
CA GLU A 411 22.84 15.17 -26.15
C GLU A 411 23.44 14.73 -24.80
N SER A 412 22.70 14.90 -23.69
CA SER A 412 23.08 14.38 -22.36
C SER A 412 22.90 12.87 -22.22
N LEU A 413 22.12 12.25 -23.12
CA LEU A 413 21.91 10.80 -23.13
C LEU A 413 23.15 10.10 -23.69
N LYS A 414 23.33 8.83 -23.29
CA LYS A 414 24.47 8.02 -23.73
C LYS A 414 24.43 7.88 -25.25
N GLN A 415 25.57 8.14 -25.91
CA GLN A 415 25.74 7.94 -27.35
C GLN A 415 26.59 6.67 -27.61
N PRO A 416 25.97 5.48 -27.75
CA PRO A 416 26.71 4.26 -28.06
C PRO A 416 27.25 4.25 -29.50
N HIS A 417 26.61 4.99 -30.40
CA HIS A 417 26.99 5.15 -31.80
C HIS A 417 26.58 6.55 -32.28
N PRO A 418 27.27 7.17 -33.27
CA PRO A 418 26.92 8.50 -33.79
C PRO A 418 25.42 8.76 -34.04
N HIS A 419 24.69 7.77 -34.56
CA HIS A 419 23.26 7.87 -34.89
C HIS A 419 22.31 7.34 -33.79
N GLN A 420 22.79 7.14 -32.56
CA GLN A 420 22.00 6.56 -31.46
C GLN A 420 22.09 7.38 -30.17
N ARG A 421 20.97 7.49 -29.46
CA ARG A 421 20.90 8.01 -28.09
C ARG A 421 20.12 7.03 -27.20
N ASP A 422 20.78 6.56 -26.15
CA ASP A 422 20.23 5.59 -25.21
C ASP A 422 19.88 6.29 -23.89
N TRP A 423 18.62 6.21 -23.49
CA TRP A 423 18.14 6.60 -22.17
C TRP A 423 17.98 5.36 -21.29
N HIS A 424 18.73 5.30 -20.20
CA HIS A 424 18.52 4.30 -19.15
C HIS A 424 17.63 4.90 -18.05
N PHE A 425 16.49 4.28 -17.80
CA PHE A 425 15.55 4.66 -16.77
C PHE A 425 15.44 3.56 -15.72
N THR A 426 15.48 3.95 -14.44
CA THR A 426 15.26 3.08 -13.29
C THR A 426 14.35 3.76 -12.28
N TRP A 427 13.48 2.99 -11.65
CA TRP A 427 12.47 3.45 -10.71
C TRP A 427 12.31 2.48 -9.54
N PRO A 428 12.02 2.95 -8.32
CA PRO A 428 11.89 2.05 -7.17
C PRO A 428 10.54 1.32 -7.11
N TYR A 429 9.54 1.75 -7.88
CA TYR A 429 8.19 1.15 -7.95
C TYR A 429 7.98 0.40 -9.27
N VAL A 430 7.11 -0.63 -9.25
CA VAL A 430 6.78 -1.43 -10.44
C VAL A 430 5.99 -0.59 -11.45
N LEU A 431 6.50 -0.53 -12.68
CA LEU A 431 5.83 0.13 -13.80
C LEU A 431 4.65 -0.71 -14.28
N LEU A 432 3.52 -0.02 -14.50
CA LEU A 432 2.27 -0.60 -14.99
C LEU A 432 2.03 -0.21 -16.44
N LYS A 433 2.33 1.04 -16.80
CA LYS A 433 2.12 1.63 -18.13
C LYS A 433 3.19 2.68 -18.42
N GLY A 434 3.38 3.00 -19.69
CA GLY A 434 4.32 4.05 -20.09
C GLY A 434 3.96 4.65 -21.43
N ALA A 435 3.96 5.98 -21.49
CA ALA A 435 3.77 6.74 -22.72
C ALA A 435 4.94 7.69 -22.94
N LEU A 436 5.42 7.76 -24.17
CA LEU A 436 6.47 8.66 -24.59
C LEU A 436 5.96 9.57 -25.71
N GLU A 437 6.42 10.81 -25.68
CA GLU A 437 6.14 11.80 -26.69
C GLU A 437 7.46 12.52 -27.04
N LEU A 438 7.91 12.37 -28.27
CA LEU A 438 9.08 13.05 -28.80
C LEU A 438 8.61 14.18 -29.70
N LYS A 439 9.03 15.41 -29.38
CA LYS A 439 8.89 16.57 -30.26
C LYS A 439 10.08 16.63 -31.20
N LEU A 440 9.83 16.50 -32.50
CA LEU A 440 10.84 16.60 -33.53
C LEU A 440 11.18 18.08 -33.80
N ALA A 441 12.42 18.34 -34.20
CA ALA A 441 12.79 19.64 -34.73
C ALA A 441 12.19 19.82 -36.15
N PRO A 442 11.87 21.05 -36.57
CA PRO A 442 11.22 21.29 -37.86
C PRO A 442 11.99 20.70 -39.05
N GLY A 443 11.28 19.97 -39.91
CA GLY A 443 11.85 19.37 -41.13
C GLY A 443 12.71 18.11 -40.91
N GLN A 444 12.80 17.61 -39.68
CA GLN A 444 13.57 16.41 -39.36
C GLN A 444 12.75 15.12 -39.51
N SER A 445 13.43 14.02 -39.86
CA SER A 445 12.81 12.69 -39.90
C SER A 445 12.64 12.12 -38.50
N ALA A 446 11.60 11.29 -38.31
CA ALA A 446 11.36 10.63 -37.04
C ALA A 446 12.42 9.53 -36.78
N PRO A 447 13.02 9.46 -35.59
CA PRO A 447 13.86 8.33 -35.21
C PRO A 447 13.03 7.06 -35.06
N THR A 448 13.67 5.92 -35.25
CA THR A 448 13.17 4.64 -34.75
C THR A 448 13.36 4.56 -33.24
N ILE A 449 12.36 4.05 -32.53
CA ILE A 449 12.39 3.88 -31.09
C ILE A 449 12.38 2.39 -30.75
N SER A 450 13.35 1.97 -29.94
CA SER A 450 13.43 0.58 -29.46
C SER A 450 13.60 0.56 -27.95
N VAL A 451 13.16 -0.52 -27.31
CA VAL A 451 13.25 -0.73 -25.86
C VAL A 451 14.00 -2.02 -25.53
N SER A 452 14.68 -2.03 -24.39
CA SER A 452 15.38 -3.20 -23.86
C SER A 452 15.27 -3.26 -22.34
N SER A 453 15.23 -4.48 -21.78
CA SER A 453 15.31 -4.71 -20.33
C SER A 453 16.75 -4.76 -19.82
N ASN A 454 17.73 -5.02 -20.70
CA ASN A 454 19.13 -5.28 -20.33
C ASN A 454 20.15 -4.43 -21.11
N GLY A 455 19.69 -3.59 -22.04
CA GLY A 455 20.54 -2.73 -22.87
C GLY A 455 21.29 -3.45 -24.00
N THR A 456 21.02 -4.74 -24.21
CA THR A 456 21.69 -5.56 -25.24
C THR A 456 20.71 -6.14 -26.26
N SER A 457 19.52 -6.57 -25.82
CA SER A 457 18.48 -7.14 -26.67
C SER A 457 17.36 -6.11 -26.88
N TRP A 458 17.21 -5.61 -28.10
CA TRP A 458 16.35 -4.48 -28.43
C TRP A 458 15.09 -4.93 -29.16
N THR A 459 13.93 -4.43 -28.72
CA THR A 459 12.63 -4.62 -29.35
C THR A 459 12.15 -3.30 -29.93
N PRO A 460 11.93 -3.20 -31.25
CA PRO A 460 11.32 -2.01 -31.86
C PRO A 460 9.94 -1.75 -31.28
N LEU A 461 9.61 -0.48 -31.06
CA LEU A 461 8.29 -0.05 -30.60
C LEU A 461 7.49 0.53 -31.76
N GLU A 462 6.17 0.29 -31.74
CA GLU A 462 5.25 0.95 -32.65
C GLU A 462 5.18 2.45 -32.33
N THR A 463 5.29 3.27 -33.37
CA THR A 463 5.27 4.72 -33.24
C THR A 463 4.19 5.33 -34.12
N THR A 464 3.51 6.35 -33.60
CA THR A 464 2.57 7.16 -34.40
C THR A 464 3.14 8.57 -34.57
N LEU A 465 3.33 9.00 -35.81
CA LEU A 465 3.78 10.35 -36.14
C LEU A 465 2.58 11.21 -36.57
N LYS A 466 2.38 12.35 -35.91
CA LYS A 466 1.44 13.38 -36.33
C LYS A 466 2.15 14.73 -36.33
N VAL A 467 2.35 15.30 -37.52
CA VAL A 467 3.13 16.54 -37.70
C VAL A 467 4.55 16.31 -37.14
N GLU A 468 4.98 17.10 -36.17
CA GLU A 468 6.31 17.02 -35.52
C GLU A 468 6.27 16.28 -34.17
N LYS A 469 5.25 15.46 -33.95
CA LYS A 469 5.02 14.76 -32.69
C LYS A 469 4.99 13.25 -32.92
N LEU A 470 6.00 12.57 -32.39
CA LEU A 470 6.11 11.11 -32.39
C LEU A 470 5.66 10.56 -31.04
N THR A 471 4.63 9.73 -31.02
CA THR A 471 4.12 9.11 -29.79
C THR A 471 4.38 7.61 -29.77
N VAL A 472 4.76 7.09 -28.61
CA VAL A 472 5.12 5.68 -28.39
C VAL A 472 4.46 5.19 -27.10
N SER A 473 3.96 3.95 -27.09
CA SER A 473 3.48 3.29 -25.88
C SER A 473 4.43 2.16 -25.48
N LEU A 474 4.68 2.04 -24.18
CA LEU A 474 5.41 0.94 -23.55
C LEU A 474 4.47 -0.14 -22.98
N ASP A 475 3.15 0.05 -23.06
CA ASP A 475 2.18 -0.76 -22.32
C ASP A 475 2.22 -2.23 -22.71
N ALA A 476 2.24 -2.52 -24.02
CA ALA A 476 2.33 -3.90 -24.52
C ALA A 476 3.65 -4.54 -24.08
N TRP A 477 4.75 -3.78 -24.13
CA TRP A 477 6.06 -4.24 -23.69
C TRP A 477 6.11 -4.49 -22.18
N ILE A 478 5.55 -3.62 -21.34
CA ILE A 478 5.48 -3.84 -19.89
C ILE A 478 4.61 -5.07 -19.58
N LYS A 479 3.44 -5.19 -20.22
CA LYS A 479 2.49 -6.27 -19.97
C LYS A 479 3.03 -7.66 -20.31
N GLN A 480 3.83 -7.80 -21.38
CA GLN A 480 4.41 -9.08 -21.77
C GLN A 480 5.54 -9.57 -20.84
N HIS A 481 6.09 -8.72 -19.97
CA HIS A 481 7.15 -9.17 -19.06
C HIS A 481 6.59 -10.13 -18.02
N PRO A 482 7.27 -11.28 -17.79
CA PRO A 482 6.81 -12.29 -16.84
C PRO A 482 6.96 -11.86 -15.38
N THR A 483 7.76 -10.83 -15.10
CA THR A 483 8.05 -10.28 -13.77
C THR A 483 7.86 -8.76 -13.78
N ALA A 484 7.82 -8.15 -12.59
CA ALA A 484 7.77 -6.71 -12.39
C ALA A 484 8.89 -5.97 -13.17
N VAL A 485 8.50 -4.84 -13.78
CA VAL A 485 9.39 -3.96 -14.54
C VAL A 485 9.69 -2.73 -13.71
N TYR A 486 10.94 -2.52 -13.33
CA TYR A 486 11.38 -1.36 -12.54
C TYR A 486 12.18 -0.34 -13.36
N GLY A 487 12.39 -0.60 -14.64
CA GLY A 487 13.23 0.22 -15.49
C GLY A 487 13.33 -0.34 -16.88
N PHE A 488 13.91 0.45 -17.78
CA PHE A 488 14.12 0.09 -19.17
C PHE A 488 15.28 0.90 -19.76
N TYR A 489 15.81 0.39 -20.86
CA TYR A 489 16.64 1.15 -21.78
C TYR A 489 15.79 1.51 -22.99
N LEU A 490 15.83 2.78 -23.39
CA LEU A 490 15.19 3.27 -24.60
C LEU A 490 16.26 3.76 -25.57
N ARG A 491 16.20 3.33 -26.82
CA ARG A 491 17.08 3.79 -27.89
C ARG A 491 16.29 4.65 -28.86
N CYS A 492 16.77 5.86 -29.07
CA CYS A 492 16.41 6.69 -30.22
C CYS A 492 17.49 6.50 -31.28
N GLU A 493 17.10 6.17 -32.51
CA GLU A 493 18.02 5.90 -33.59
C GLU A 493 17.55 6.54 -34.90
N ASN A 494 18.39 7.38 -35.50
CA ASN A 494 18.09 7.99 -36.79
C ASN A 494 18.62 7.11 -37.93
N THR A 495 17.78 6.81 -38.91
CA THR A 495 18.17 5.96 -40.05
C THR A 495 19.00 6.69 -41.10
N ASN A 496 19.03 8.02 -41.07
CA ASN A 496 19.82 8.85 -41.98
C ASN A 496 21.30 9.00 -41.55
N GLY A 497 21.68 8.45 -40.38
CA GLY A 497 23.04 8.50 -39.85
C GLY A 497 23.35 9.71 -38.95
N ASP A 498 22.41 10.65 -38.82
CA ASP A 498 22.58 11.83 -37.96
C ASP A 498 22.36 11.51 -36.49
N ASP A 499 22.89 12.33 -35.60
CA ASP A 499 22.63 12.22 -34.16
C ASP A 499 21.15 12.50 -33.83
N PRO A 500 20.44 11.62 -33.11
CA PRO A 500 19.06 11.87 -32.65
C PRO A 500 18.90 13.16 -31.84
N ALA A 501 19.96 13.66 -31.19
CA ALA A 501 19.92 14.95 -30.48
C ALA A 501 19.70 16.15 -31.44
N ALA A 502 20.00 16.00 -32.73
CA ALA A 502 19.73 17.03 -33.75
C ALA A 502 18.28 16.98 -34.26
N SER A 503 17.62 15.81 -34.22
CA SER A 503 16.27 15.61 -34.76
C SER A 503 15.16 15.70 -33.72
N VAL A 504 15.46 15.47 -32.44
CA VAL A 504 14.49 15.46 -31.35
C VAL A 504 14.79 16.58 -30.35
N ALA A 505 13.92 17.59 -30.32
CA ALA A 505 14.06 18.76 -29.45
C ALA A 505 13.65 18.48 -27.99
N LYS A 506 12.75 17.51 -27.76
CA LYS A 506 12.28 17.17 -26.43
C LYS A 506 11.70 15.75 -26.40
N LEU A 507 11.98 15.00 -25.35
CA LEU A 507 11.31 13.74 -25.02
C LEU A 507 10.56 13.91 -23.70
N ASN A 508 9.23 13.78 -23.75
CA ASN A 508 8.37 13.70 -22.57
C ASN A 508 8.02 12.23 -22.31
N SER A 509 8.03 11.83 -21.04
CA SER A 509 7.52 10.52 -20.62
C SER A 509 6.49 10.67 -19.52
N GLU A 510 5.47 9.83 -19.55
CA GLU A 510 4.52 9.61 -18.46
C GLU A 510 4.53 8.13 -18.10
N LEU A 511 4.95 7.81 -16.88
CA LEU A 511 5.15 6.44 -16.41
C LEU A 511 4.23 6.19 -15.21
N LEU A 512 3.31 5.25 -15.37
CA LEU A 512 2.39 4.83 -14.32
C LEU A 512 3.02 3.67 -13.53
N PHE A 513 2.93 3.70 -12.21
CA PHE A 513 3.48 2.66 -11.34
C PHE A 513 2.55 2.34 -10.15
N GLN A 514 2.71 1.15 -9.57
CA GLN A 514 2.01 0.77 -8.33
C GLN A 514 2.82 1.13 -7.09
N PHE A 515 2.14 1.59 -6.04
CA PHE A 515 2.70 1.70 -4.70
C PHE A 515 1.70 1.22 -3.64
N ALA A 516 2.19 0.96 -2.43
CA ALA A 516 1.37 0.63 -1.27
C ALA A 516 0.97 1.92 -0.51
N PRO A 517 -0.32 2.31 -0.49
CA PRO A 517 -0.76 3.55 0.16
C PRO A 517 -0.42 3.62 1.65
N ARG A 518 -0.39 2.46 2.35
CA ARG A 518 -0.04 2.39 3.77
C ARG A 518 1.40 2.82 4.03
N ALA A 519 2.33 2.54 3.11
CA ALA A 519 3.76 2.79 3.26
C ALA A 519 4.14 4.26 3.07
N LEU A 520 3.33 5.03 2.33
CA LEU A 520 3.61 6.43 2.04
C LEU A 520 2.76 7.34 2.93
N ALA A 521 3.39 8.02 3.88
CA ALA A 521 2.70 8.84 4.87
C ALA A 521 1.83 9.94 4.24
N HIS A 522 0.60 10.10 4.74
CA HIS A 522 -0.34 11.15 4.33
C HIS A 522 -1.16 11.64 5.52
N MET A 523 -2.04 12.62 5.34
CA MET A 523 -2.93 13.15 6.38
C MET A 523 -3.77 12.06 7.05
N GLN A 524 -3.85 12.12 8.37
CA GLN A 524 -4.66 11.27 9.24
C GLN A 524 -5.39 12.15 10.27
N ASN A 525 -6.20 11.53 11.14
CA ASN A 525 -6.92 12.25 12.17
C ASN A 525 -5.98 12.90 13.21
N LYS A 526 -4.80 12.31 13.46
CA LYS A 526 -3.83 12.80 14.45
C LYS A 526 -2.39 12.59 13.98
N ASN A 527 -1.45 13.24 14.66
CA ASN A 527 0.00 13.11 14.44
C ASN A 527 0.41 13.47 13.00
N ASN A 528 -0.10 14.59 12.47
CA ASN A 528 0.23 15.06 11.12
C ASN A 528 1.55 15.84 11.08
N HIS A 529 2.60 15.20 11.58
CA HIS A 529 3.99 15.68 11.56
C HIS A 529 4.79 14.77 10.63
N PHE A 530 5.39 15.36 9.59
CA PHE A 530 6.11 14.63 8.54
C PHE A 530 7.56 15.10 8.48
N GLU A 531 8.48 14.16 8.37
CA GLU A 531 9.89 14.40 8.17
C GLU A 531 10.21 14.23 6.69
N MET A 532 10.83 15.24 6.09
CA MET A 532 11.36 15.19 4.74
C MET A 532 12.87 15.33 4.77
N LYS A 533 13.57 14.43 4.09
CA LYS A 533 15.00 14.54 3.80
C LYS A 533 15.23 14.66 2.30
N LEU A 534 16.03 15.64 1.90
CA LEU A 534 16.45 15.89 0.52
C LEU A 534 17.96 15.66 0.39
N SER A 535 18.36 14.95 -0.65
CA SER A 535 19.77 14.69 -0.95
C SER A 535 20.05 14.89 -2.46
N PRO A 536 21.14 15.58 -2.83
CA PRO A 536 22.08 16.27 -1.95
C PRO A 536 21.45 17.54 -1.32
N GLN A 537 22.18 18.19 -0.41
CA GLN A 537 21.79 19.51 0.08
C GLN A 537 21.68 20.48 -1.11
N LEU A 538 20.54 21.16 -1.22
CA LEU A 538 20.26 22.04 -2.34
C LEU A 538 21.06 23.35 -2.24
N PRO A 539 21.48 23.94 -3.37
CA PRO A 539 22.09 25.28 -3.38
C PRO A 539 21.16 26.34 -2.79
N VAL A 540 21.74 27.41 -2.23
CA VAL A 540 21.00 28.53 -1.60
C VAL A 540 19.98 29.18 -2.55
N ASN A 541 20.27 29.19 -3.86
CA ASN A 541 19.41 29.74 -4.90
C ASN A 541 18.53 28.69 -5.60
N SER A 542 18.43 27.48 -5.05
CA SER A 542 17.57 26.42 -5.56
C SER A 542 16.10 26.85 -5.56
N GLN A 543 15.37 26.44 -6.60
CA GLN A 543 13.91 26.58 -6.63
C GLN A 543 13.20 25.48 -5.81
N GLY A 544 13.96 24.53 -5.27
CA GLY A 544 13.52 23.55 -4.29
C GLY A 544 12.62 22.45 -4.82
N LEU A 545 12.13 21.65 -3.87
CA LEU A 545 11.10 20.65 -4.08
C LEU A 545 9.74 21.25 -3.75
N ALA A 546 8.85 21.38 -4.74
CA ALA A 546 7.47 21.72 -4.47
C ALA A 546 6.69 20.47 -4.03
N VAL A 547 5.89 20.63 -2.98
CA VAL A 547 5.09 19.58 -2.37
C VAL A 547 3.63 20.02 -2.34
N GLN A 548 2.73 19.12 -2.73
CA GLN A 548 1.28 19.31 -2.62
C GLN A 548 0.65 18.10 -1.95
N LEU A 549 -0.19 18.34 -0.95
CA LEU A 549 -1.06 17.34 -0.35
C LEU A 549 -2.52 17.70 -0.62
N GLU A 550 -3.34 16.70 -0.89
CA GLU A 550 -4.80 16.80 -0.98
C GLU A 550 -5.44 15.69 -0.15
N TRP A 551 -6.44 16.04 0.65
CA TRP A 551 -7.20 15.09 1.47
C TRP A 551 -8.66 15.56 1.63
N LYS A 552 -9.55 14.62 1.90
CA LYS A 552 -10.94 14.92 2.26
C LYS A 552 -11.12 14.82 3.76
N VAL A 553 -11.84 15.77 4.32
CA VAL A 553 -12.36 15.74 5.68
C VAL A 553 -13.86 15.53 5.58
N VAL A 554 -14.30 14.36 6.02
CA VAL A 554 -15.71 13.97 6.03
C VAL A 554 -16.25 14.17 7.44
N GLU A 555 -17.38 14.88 7.52
CA GLU A 555 -18.10 15.14 8.77
C GLU A 555 -18.70 13.89 9.40
#